data_AF-A0A820H1R6-F1
#
_entry.id   AF-A0A820H1R6-F1
#
_cell.length_a   1.000
_cell.length_b   1.000
_cell.length_c   1.000
_cell.angle_alpha   90.00
_cell.angle_beta   90.00
_cell.angle_gamma   90.00
#
_symmetry.space_group_name_H-M   'P 1'
#
loop_
_entity.id
_entity.type
_entity.pdbx_description
1 polymer ?
#
loop_
_entity_poly.entity_id
_entity_poly.type
_entity_poly.pdbx_seq_one_letter_code
_entity_poly.pdbx_strand_id
1 'polypeptide(L)'
;MDVFLSQPTAHCHAPQSDRVPAIQLKNEIKACAVTTDESTSSIIHSALRTYPLSAAGELPKNEALMLMIRRQHTVEAVDAGGCLPEKLRKTYRDEDFILQEDKNLIIFTTKTNLSILKQNQH
;
A
#
# COMPACT_ATOMS: atom_id res chain seq x y z
N MET A 1 -22.19 11.85 -20.19
CA MET A 1 -21.17 12.06 -21.24
C MET A 1 -20.02 12.77 -20.55
N ASP A 2 -19.10 11.99 -19.97
CA ASP A 2 -18.01 12.56 -19.17
C ASP A 2 -16.98 13.23 -20.07
N VAL A 3 -16.81 14.52 -19.83
CA VAL A 3 -15.80 15.36 -20.48
C VAL A 3 -14.46 15.05 -19.81
N PHE A 4 -13.57 14.36 -20.50
CA PHE A 4 -12.17 14.30 -20.10
C PHE A 4 -11.60 15.72 -20.18
N LEU A 5 -11.34 16.33 -19.01
CA LEU A 5 -11.00 17.75 -18.82
C LEU A 5 -9.62 18.17 -19.35
N SER A 6 -8.85 17.29 -19.98
CA SER A 6 -7.62 17.64 -20.67
C SER A 6 -7.23 16.61 -21.71
N GLN A 7 -6.69 17.08 -22.84
CA GLN A 7 -5.97 16.20 -23.77
C GLN A 7 -4.71 15.66 -23.08
N PRO A 8 -4.35 14.38 -23.31
CA PRO A 8 -3.08 13.83 -22.83
C PRO A 8 -1.91 14.71 -23.29
N THR A 9 -1.05 15.10 -22.36
CA THR A 9 0.15 15.88 -22.66
C THR A 9 1.07 15.08 -23.58
N ALA A 10 1.59 15.71 -24.63
CA ALA A 10 2.57 15.05 -25.49
C ALA A 10 3.82 14.71 -24.66
N HIS A 11 4.10 13.41 -24.50
CA HIS A 11 5.31 12.95 -23.85
C HIS A 11 6.51 13.22 -24.78
N CYS A 12 7.51 13.97 -24.31
CA CYS A 12 8.71 14.31 -25.09
C CYS A 12 9.73 13.14 -25.19
N HIS A 13 9.33 11.92 -24.84
CA HIS A 13 10.19 10.74 -24.81
C HIS A 13 9.41 9.51 -25.23
N ALA A 14 10.10 8.56 -25.86
CA ALA A 14 9.54 7.25 -26.13
C ALA A 14 9.35 6.47 -24.82
N PRO A 15 8.34 5.59 -24.73
CA PRO A 15 8.19 4.70 -23.58
C PRO A 15 9.39 3.76 -23.49
N GLN A 16 9.90 3.57 -22.27
CA GLN A 16 10.98 2.63 -22.02
C GLN A 16 10.41 1.21 -21.94
N SER A 17 10.47 0.47 -23.06
CA SER A 17 9.89 -0.87 -23.21
C SER A 17 10.33 -1.84 -22.12
N ASP A 18 11.58 -1.76 -21.71
CA ASP A 18 12.20 -2.70 -20.79
C ASP A 18 11.69 -2.54 -19.35
N ARG A 19 11.06 -1.40 -19.03
CA ARG A 19 10.40 -1.20 -17.73
C ARG A 19 9.07 -1.91 -17.62
N VAL A 20 8.41 -2.21 -18.75
CA VAL A 20 7.09 -2.85 -18.73
C VAL A 20 7.17 -4.24 -18.09
N PRO A 21 8.09 -5.14 -18.49
CA PRO A 21 8.27 -6.43 -17.81
C PRO A 21 8.60 -6.31 -16.33
N ALA A 22 9.43 -5.33 -15.93
CA ALA A 22 9.78 -5.11 -14.53
C ALA A 22 8.57 -4.70 -13.67
N ILE A 23 7.67 -3.89 -14.22
CA ILE A 23 6.42 -3.49 -13.57
C ILE A 23 5.47 -4.70 -13.47
N GLN A 24 5.32 -5.47 -14.55
CA GLN A 24 4.49 -6.68 -14.56
C GLN A 24 4.96 -7.70 -13.52
N LEU A 25 6.25 -8.00 -13.50
CA LEU A 25 6.89 -8.88 -12.51
C LEU A 25 6.57 -8.44 -11.07
N LYS A 26 6.69 -7.14 -10.77
CA LYS A 26 6.37 -6.60 -9.45
C LYS A 26 4.90 -6.81 -9.08
N ASN A 27 3.99 -6.66 -10.02
CA ASN A 27 2.57 -6.84 -9.80
C ASN A 27 2.22 -8.32 -9.59
N GLU A 28 2.81 -9.21 -10.38
CA GLU A 28 2.65 -10.67 -10.22
C GLU A 28 3.15 -11.14 -8.85
N ILE A 29 4.35 -10.73 -8.44
CA ILE A 29 4.91 -11.09 -7.13
C ILE A 29 4.00 -10.58 -6.00
N LYS A 30 3.47 -9.35 -6.10
CA LYS A 30 2.52 -8.82 -5.10
C LYS A 30 1.23 -9.64 -5.07
N ALA A 31 0.67 -9.97 -6.23
CA ALA A 31 -0.57 -10.74 -6.32
C ALA A 31 -0.39 -12.14 -5.73
N CYS A 32 0.70 -12.84 -6.07
CA CYS A 32 1.04 -14.13 -5.44
C CYS A 32 1.19 -13.98 -3.93
N ALA A 33 2.00 -13.03 -3.45
CA ALA A 33 2.21 -12.84 -2.01
C ALA A 33 0.94 -12.47 -1.22
N VAL A 34 -0.10 -11.95 -1.86
CA VAL A 34 -1.40 -11.68 -1.22
C VAL A 34 -2.30 -12.91 -1.23
N THR A 35 -2.21 -13.74 -2.27
CA THR A 35 -3.17 -14.84 -2.53
C THR A 35 -2.68 -16.20 -2.08
N THR A 36 -1.37 -16.39 -1.90
CA THR A 36 -0.75 -17.67 -1.56
C THR A 36 0.12 -17.55 -0.31
N ASP A 37 0.24 -18.66 0.42
CA ASP A 37 1.16 -18.78 1.57
C ASP A 37 2.51 -19.40 1.16
N GLU A 38 2.92 -19.13 -0.07
CA GLU A 38 4.18 -19.66 -0.60
C GLU A 38 5.39 -18.96 0.04
N SER A 39 6.51 -19.67 0.09
CA SER A 39 7.77 -19.07 0.55
C SER A 39 8.25 -17.99 -0.43
N THR A 40 8.92 -16.96 0.11
CA THR A 40 9.49 -15.85 -0.68
C THR A 40 10.36 -16.35 -1.83
N SER A 41 11.15 -17.40 -1.63
CA SER A 41 12.00 -17.97 -2.67
C SER A 41 11.16 -18.62 -3.78
N SER A 42 10.09 -19.35 -3.44
CA SER A 42 9.17 -19.96 -4.41
C SER A 42 8.54 -18.89 -5.31
N ILE A 43 7.99 -17.83 -4.69
CA ILE A 43 7.33 -16.74 -5.40
C ILE A 43 8.30 -16.07 -6.38
N ILE A 44 9.52 -15.74 -5.93
CA ILE A 44 10.53 -15.10 -6.76
C ILE A 44 10.97 -16.02 -7.91
N HIS A 45 11.29 -17.28 -7.63
CA HIS A 45 11.71 -18.23 -8.66
C HIS A 45 10.63 -18.47 -9.71
N SER A 46 9.38 -18.60 -9.29
CA SER A 46 8.23 -18.74 -10.19
C SER A 46 8.09 -17.53 -11.11
N ALA A 47 8.09 -16.32 -10.55
CA ALA A 47 7.90 -15.09 -11.29
C ALA A 47 9.07 -14.77 -12.24
N LEU A 48 10.31 -15.10 -11.85
CA LEU A 48 11.48 -14.87 -12.70
C LEU A 48 11.60 -15.85 -13.88
N ARG A 49 10.92 -17.00 -13.82
CA ARG A 49 11.02 -18.04 -14.87
C ARG A 49 10.59 -17.54 -16.25
N THR A 50 9.62 -16.63 -16.30
CA THR A 50 9.06 -16.06 -17.52
C THR A 50 9.61 -14.67 -17.84
N TYR A 51 10.55 -14.17 -17.04
CA TYR A 51 11.07 -12.82 -17.21
C TYR A 51 11.95 -12.71 -18.47
N PRO A 52 11.70 -11.73 -19.37
CA PRO A 52 12.42 -11.64 -20.63
C PRO A 52 13.87 -11.18 -20.42
N LEU A 53 14.83 -11.90 -21.02
CA LEU A 53 16.25 -11.55 -20.94
C LEU A 53 16.56 -10.14 -21.49
N SER A 54 15.78 -9.66 -22.47
CA SER A 54 15.94 -8.31 -23.02
C SER A 54 15.70 -7.21 -21.98
N ALA A 55 14.93 -7.48 -20.93
CA ALA A 55 14.65 -6.53 -19.85
C ALA A 55 15.49 -6.78 -18.59
N ALA A 56 16.54 -7.61 -18.67
CA ALA A 56 17.37 -7.95 -17.50
C ALA A 56 17.99 -6.72 -16.81
N GLY A 57 18.28 -5.66 -17.56
CA GLY A 57 18.81 -4.41 -17.02
C GLY A 57 17.85 -3.65 -16.10
N GLU A 58 16.54 -3.88 -16.23
CA GLU A 58 15.50 -3.26 -15.38
C GLU A 58 15.03 -4.21 -14.25
N LEU A 59 15.70 -5.36 -14.08
CA LEU A 59 15.31 -6.33 -13.07
C LEU A 59 15.47 -5.74 -11.66
N PRO A 60 14.41 -5.77 -10.82
CA PRO A 60 14.53 -5.33 -9.43
C PRO A 60 15.54 -6.18 -8.64
N LYS A 61 16.30 -5.54 -7.75
CA LYS A 61 17.21 -6.26 -6.84
C LYS A 61 16.43 -7.26 -5.97
N ASN A 62 17.04 -8.41 -5.73
CA ASN A 62 16.43 -9.49 -4.95
C ASN A 62 15.99 -9.04 -3.54
N GLU A 63 16.83 -8.27 -2.84
CA GLU A 63 16.48 -7.69 -1.53
C GLU A 63 15.19 -6.83 -1.57
N ALA A 64 15.00 -6.06 -2.65
CA ALA A 64 13.81 -5.25 -2.83
C ALA A 64 12.56 -6.11 -3.05
N LEU A 65 12.69 -7.23 -3.79
CA LEU A 65 11.61 -8.20 -3.99
C LEU A 65 11.25 -8.89 -2.67
N MET A 66 12.24 -9.33 -1.88
CA MET A 66 12.00 -9.95 -0.58
C MET A 66 11.29 -9.00 0.39
N LEU A 67 11.73 -7.74 0.47
CA LEU A 67 11.07 -6.72 1.30
C LEU A 67 9.64 -6.46 0.84
N MET A 68 9.39 -6.47 -0.46
CA MET A 68 8.05 -6.28 -1.02
C MET A 68 7.11 -7.43 -0.63
N ILE A 69 7.55 -8.68 -0.76
CA ILE A 69 6.79 -9.88 -0.37
C ILE A 69 6.49 -9.84 1.13
N ARG A 70 7.52 -9.59 1.96
CA ARG A 70 7.35 -9.50 3.41
C ARG A 70 6.29 -8.47 3.80
N ARG A 71 6.29 -7.30 3.15
CA ARG A 71 5.28 -6.26 3.39
C ARG A 71 3.88 -6.78 3.12
N GLN A 72 3.65 -7.49 2.00
CA GLN A 72 2.34 -8.07 1.68
C GLN A 72 1.86 -9.05 2.75
N HIS A 73 2.73 -9.96 3.22
CA HIS A 73 2.35 -10.94 4.25
C HIS A 73 2.05 -10.28 5.61
N THR A 74 2.65 -9.12 5.90
CA THR A 74 2.41 -8.39 7.15
C THR A 74 1.31 -7.35 7.07
N VAL A 75 0.70 -7.11 5.90
CA VAL A 75 -0.45 -6.21 5.81
C VAL A 75 -1.60 -6.89 6.54
N GLU A 76 -1.88 -6.43 7.74
CA GLU A 76 -3.10 -6.84 8.40
C GLU A 76 -4.29 -6.31 7.62
N ALA A 77 -5.17 -7.24 7.24
CA ALA A 77 -6.39 -6.91 6.55
C ALA A 77 -7.23 -5.98 7.42
N VAL A 78 -7.76 -4.94 6.78
CA VAL A 78 -8.83 -4.10 7.31
C VAL A 78 -10.01 -5.03 7.65
N ASP A 79 -10.68 -4.80 8.78
CA ASP A 79 -11.80 -5.63 9.20
C ASP A 79 -12.99 -5.53 8.22
N ALA A 80 -14.00 -6.39 8.40
CA ALA A 80 -15.20 -6.42 7.55
C ALA A 80 -15.98 -5.09 7.54
N GLY A 81 -15.72 -4.19 8.50
CA GLY A 81 -16.30 -2.85 8.58
C GLY A 81 -15.43 -1.77 7.93
N GLY A 82 -14.34 -2.12 7.26
CA GLY A 82 -13.41 -1.14 6.70
C GLY A 82 -12.56 -0.43 7.76
N CYS A 83 -12.53 -0.93 9.00
CA CYS A 83 -11.73 -0.38 10.08
C CYS A 83 -10.36 -1.05 10.19
N LEU A 84 -9.35 -0.28 10.63
CA LEU A 84 -8.02 -0.83 10.90
C LEU A 84 -8.11 -1.94 11.97
N PRO A 85 -7.23 -2.96 11.87
CA PRO A 85 -7.10 -4.00 12.89
C PRO A 85 -7.00 -3.42 14.30
N GLU A 86 -7.60 -4.11 15.27
CA GLU A 86 -7.71 -3.63 16.66
C GLU A 86 -6.35 -3.23 17.26
N LYS A 87 -5.29 -4.01 16.97
CA LYS A 87 -3.92 -3.73 17.43
C LYS A 87 -3.32 -2.43 16.88
N LEU A 88 -3.82 -1.95 15.74
CA LEU A 88 -3.42 -0.69 15.11
C LEU A 88 -4.37 0.45 15.46
N ARG A 89 -5.60 0.14 15.88
CA ARG A 89 -6.64 1.12 16.25
C ARG A 89 -6.52 1.59 17.70
N LYS A 90 -6.05 0.70 18.59
CA LYS A 90 -5.96 0.96 20.03
C LYS A 90 -4.64 1.60 20.43
N THR A 91 -4.71 2.51 21.40
CA THR A 91 -3.54 3.02 22.13
C THR A 91 -2.99 1.98 23.10
N TYR A 92 -1.83 2.24 23.71
CA TYR A 92 -1.26 1.40 24.78
C TYR A 92 -2.17 1.23 26.02
N ARG A 93 -3.27 1.98 26.10
CA ARG A 93 -4.28 1.91 27.17
C ARG A 93 -5.61 1.30 26.72
N ASP A 94 -5.61 0.60 25.59
CA ASP A 94 -6.79 -0.02 24.97
C ASP A 94 -7.90 0.97 24.54
N GLU A 95 -7.60 2.26 24.47
CA GLU A 95 -8.53 3.27 23.95
C GLU A 95 -8.46 3.35 22.43
N ASP A 96 -9.61 3.42 21.76
CA ASP A 96 -9.68 3.68 20.32
C ASP A 96 -9.18 5.11 20.02
N PHE A 97 -8.26 5.20 19.07
CA PHE A 97 -7.85 6.48 18.49
C PHE A 97 -8.87 6.92 17.45
N ILE A 98 -9.33 8.16 17.56
CA ILE A 98 -10.38 8.74 16.71
C ILE A 98 -9.87 9.98 15.99
N LEU A 99 -10.43 10.18 14.80
CA LEU A 99 -10.31 11.41 14.04
C LEU A 99 -11.58 12.23 14.25
N GLN A 100 -11.43 13.46 14.74
CA GLN A 100 -12.51 14.43 14.81
C GLN A 100 -12.15 15.59 13.88
N GLU A 101 -13.00 15.80 12.87
CA GLU A 101 -12.89 16.94 11.96
C GLU A 101 -13.94 18.00 12.36
N ASP A 102 -13.51 19.25 12.33
CA ASP A 102 -14.36 20.45 12.40
C ASP A 102 -13.94 21.39 11.25
N LYS A 103 -14.73 22.44 10.99
CA LYS A 103 -14.57 23.33 9.82
C LYS A 103 -13.16 23.91 9.65
N ASN A 104 -12.44 24.10 10.76
CA ASN A 104 -11.12 24.74 10.80
C ASN A 104 -10.01 23.86 11.36
N LEU A 105 -10.32 22.65 11.86
CA LEU A 105 -9.35 21.88 12.62
C LEU A 105 -9.60 20.37 12.53
N ILE A 106 -8.50 19.62 12.46
CA ILE A 106 -8.48 18.17 12.47
C ILE A 106 -7.78 17.73 13.75
N ILE A 107 -8.49 16.98 14.60
CA ILE A 107 -7.97 16.47 15.88
C ILE A 107 -7.82 14.96 15.79
N PHE A 108 -6.60 14.51 16.06
CA PHE A 108 -6.24 13.11 16.28
C PHE A 108 -6.16 12.87 17.79
N THR A 109 -7.11 12.14 18.37
CA THR A 109 -7.20 12.01 19.83
C THR A 109 -7.95 10.75 20.26
N THR A 110 -8.12 10.52 21.57
CA THR A 110 -9.00 9.46 22.09
C THR A 110 -10.34 10.05 22.52
N LYS A 111 -11.38 9.22 22.68
CA LYS A 111 -12.70 9.67 23.16
C LYS A 111 -12.59 10.42 24.51
N THR A 112 -11.75 9.91 25.41
CA THR A 112 -11.48 10.49 26.73
C THR A 112 -10.88 11.89 26.58
N ASN A 113 -9.81 12.03 25.81
CA ASN A 113 -9.15 13.31 25.59
C ASN A 113 -10.04 14.31 24.84
N LEU A 114 -10.85 13.84 23.88
CA LEU A 114 -11.83 14.69 23.20
C LEU A 114 -12.88 15.25 24.16
N SER A 115 -13.35 14.43 25.11
CA SER A 115 -14.33 14.89 26.10
C SER A 115 -13.77 15.98 27.00
N ILE A 116 -12.49 15.87 27.40
CA ILE A 116 -11.78 16.89 28.17
C ILE A 116 -11.62 18.17 27.35
N LEU A 117 -11.24 18.07 26.07
CA LEU A 117 -11.12 19.24 25.20
C LEU A 117 -12.45 19.99 25.06
N LYS A 118 -13.57 19.26 24.90
CA LYS A 118 -14.92 19.86 24.82
C LYS A 118 -15.34 20.53 26.12
N GLN A 119 -14.99 19.95 27.27
CA GLN A 119 -15.29 20.54 28.57
C GLN A 119 -14.50 21.82 28.86
N ASN A 120 -13.32 21.97 28.26
CA ASN A 120 -12.43 23.12 28.45
C ASN A 120 -12.50 24.14 27.29
N GLN A 121 -13.53 24.08 26.44
CA GLN A 121 -13.80 25.15 25.48
C GLN A 121 -14.30 26.40 26.23
N HIS A 122 -13.36 27.27 26.60
CA HIS A 122 -13.60 28.64 27.06
C HIS A 122 -13.55 29.63 25.91
#